data_AF-A0AAJ1ZGG6-F1
#
_entry.id   AF-A0AAJ1ZGG6-F1
#
_cell.length_a   1.000
_cell.length_b   1.000
_cell.length_c   1.000
_cell.angle_alpha   90.00
_cell.angle_beta   90.00
_cell.angle_gamma   90.00
#
_symmetry.space_group_name_H-M   'P 1'
#
loop_
_entity.id
_entity.type
_entity.pdbx_description
1 polymer ?
#
loop_
_entity_poly.entity_id
_entity_poly.type
_entity_poly.pdbx_seq_one_letter_code
_entity_poly.pdbx_strand_id
1 'polypeptide(L)'
;MNPSIVLLRATAIPGTPGRVVLVIGNQGDARAEIVRSIFELKRAYPGSPHALPRASWGYPVTSVIVEGTVLDARAELWSSFDGDIHTTFGGGISAEAPAPDGAQSYLAGRVLYRRARGELFETAFYRRLSYPDLSFRVIDAHDHALNYCGRIVVASEFDDDAP
;
A
#
# COMPACT_ATOMS: atom_id res chain seq x y z
N MET A 1 -8.66 19.32 -13.58
CA MET A 1 -9.18 17.95 -13.43
C MET A 1 -8.00 17.05 -13.15
N ASN A 2 -7.91 16.53 -11.93
CA ASN A 2 -6.76 15.77 -11.44
C ASN A 2 -7.22 14.34 -11.06
N PRO A 3 -6.50 13.31 -11.49
CA PRO A 3 -6.72 11.97 -10.96
C PRO A 3 -6.35 11.94 -9.48
N SER A 4 -7.12 11.20 -8.68
CA SER A 4 -6.88 11.07 -7.24
C SER A 4 -7.05 9.62 -6.84
N ILE A 5 -5.97 8.86 -6.96
CA ILE A 5 -5.97 7.45 -6.59
C ILE A 5 -5.77 7.36 -5.08
N VAL A 6 -6.67 6.72 -4.36
CA VAL A 6 -6.62 6.61 -2.90
C VAL A 6 -6.88 5.19 -2.44
N LEU A 7 -6.32 4.83 -1.29
CA LEU A 7 -6.74 3.64 -0.56
C LEU A 7 -8.05 3.91 0.17
N LEU A 8 -9.15 3.37 -0.37
CA LEU A 8 -10.50 3.49 0.21
C LEU A 8 -10.70 2.52 1.37
N ARG A 9 -10.23 1.29 1.21
CA ARG A 9 -10.35 0.22 2.21
C ARG A 9 -9.15 -0.70 2.15
N ALA A 10 -8.72 -1.20 3.29
CA ALA A 10 -7.82 -2.33 3.40
C ALA A 10 -8.19 -3.13 4.65
N THR A 11 -8.40 -4.43 4.49
CA THR A 11 -8.83 -5.34 5.55
C THR A 11 -7.95 -6.58 5.53
N ALA A 12 -7.55 -7.03 6.70
CA ALA A 12 -6.85 -8.29 6.88
C ALA A 12 -7.83 -9.45 7.06
N ILE A 13 -7.47 -10.60 6.50
CA ILE A 13 -8.03 -11.91 6.79
C ILE A 13 -6.91 -12.68 7.51
N PRO A 14 -7.07 -12.97 8.82
CA PRO A 14 -6.07 -13.69 9.61
C PRO A 14 -5.78 -15.09 9.06
N GLY A 15 -4.57 -15.59 9.29
CA GLY A 15 -4.13 -16.90 8.82
C GLY A 15 -2.63 -16.95 8.52
N THR A 16 -2.18 -18.09 7.99
CA THR A 16 -0.81 -18.31 7.52
C THR A 16 -0.87 -19.08 6.17
N PRO A 17 -0.68 -18.40 5.02
CA PRO A 17 -0.51 -16.95 4.93
C PRO A 17 -1.80 -16.21 5.30
N GLY A 18 -1.65 -15.03 5.93
CA GLY A 18 -2.75 -14.09 6.08
C GLY A 18 -3.00 -13.37 4.76
N ARG A 19 -4.20 -12.84 4.54
CA ARG A 19 -4.56 -12.15 3.29
C ARG A 19 -4.94 -10.71 3.54
N VAL A 20 -4.57 -9.82 2.63
CA VAL A 20 -5.06 -8.45 2.59
C VAL A 20 -6.04 -8.32 1.44
N VAL A 21 -7.22 -7.76 1.71
CA VAL A 21 -8.18 -7.30 0.69
C VAL A 21 -8.18 -5.79 0.71
N LEU A 22 -7.95 -5.16 -0.44
CA LEU A 22 -7.85 -3.72 -0.57
C LEU A 22 -8.71 -3.18 -1.71
N VAL A 23 -9.16 -1.95 -1.53
CA VAL A 23 -9.92 -1.20 -2.52
C VAL A 23 -9.19 0.10 -2.81
N ILE A 24 -8.73 0.24 -4.04
CA ILE A 24 -8.20 1.49 -4.57
C ILE A 24 -9.31 2.20 -5.34
N GLY A 25 -9.49 3.49 -5.09
CA GLY A 25 -10.49 4.29 -5.79
C GLY A 25 -9.87 5.49 -6.50
N ASN A 26 -10.43 5.84 -7.65
CA ASN A 26 -10.16 7.12 -8.30
C ASN A 26 -11.18 8.16 -7.83
N GLN A 27 -10.89 8.85 -6.73
CA GLN A 27 -11.72 9.94 -6.20
C GLN A 27 -11.55 11.27 -6.96
N GLY A 28 -10.80 11.25 -8.05
CA GLY A 28 -10.62 12.39 -8.94
C GLY A 28 -11.80 12.59 -9.88
N ASP A 29 -11.67 13.61 -10.72
CA ASP A 29 -12.59 13.96 -11.81
C ASP A 29 -12.03 13.60 -13.19
N ALA A 30 -10.82 13.03 -13.23
CA ALA A 30 -10.17 12.55 -14.44
C ALA A 30 -9.87 11.05 -14.36
N ARG A 31 -9.92 10.39 -15.51
CA ARG A 31 -9.41 9.02 -15.69
C ARG A 31 -7.93 8.94 -15.29
N ALA A 32 -7.54 7.79 -14.75
CA ALA A 32 -6.17 7.47 -14.37
C ALA A 32 -5.78 6.10 -14.92
N GLU A 33 -4.55 5.96 -15.40
CA GLU A 33 -3.92 4.70 -15.76
C GLU A 33 -2.87 4.37 -14.70
N ILE A 34 -2.96 3.16 -14.12
CA ILE A 34 -1.98 2.66 -13.17
C ILE A 34 -0.71 2.28 -13.92
N VAL A 35 0.39 2.93 -13.60
CA VAL A 35 1.70 2.66 -14.20
C VAL A 35 2.41 1.55 -13.44
N ARG A 36 2.36 1.59 -12.11
CA ARG A 36 2.97 0.59 -11.23
C ARG A 36 2.27 0.57 -9.88
N SER A 37 2.23 -0.58 -9.23
CA SER A 37 1.80 -0.70 -7.84
C SER A 37 2.75 -1.62 -7.09
N ILE A 38 3.07 -1.27 -5.85
CA ILE A 38 3.79 -2.16 -4.93
C ILE A 38 3.15 -2.07 -3.55
N PHE A 39 2.95 -3.24 -2.94
CA PHE A 39 2.34 -3.40 -1.63
C PHE A 39 3.21 -4.33 -0.80
N GLU A 40 3.24 -4.07 0.50
CA GLU A 40 4.04 -4.82 1.45
C GLU A 40 3.29 -4.94 2.77
N LEU A 41 3.25 -6.15 3.31
CA LEU A 41 2.79 -6.43 4.67
C LEU A 41 4.02 -6.46 5.57
N LYS A 42 4.06 -5.57 6.56
CA LYS A 42 5.17 -5.40 7.49
C LYS A 42 4.77 -5.78 8.89
N ARG A 43 5.76 -6.16 9.69
CA ARG A 43 5.68 -6.11 11.14
C ARG A 43 6.77 -5.22 11.69
N ALA A 44 6.39 -4.30 12.57
CA ALA A 44 7.33 -3.39 13.19
C ALA A 44 7.05 -3.23 14.68
N TYR A 45 8.12 -3.14 15.46
CA TYR A 45 8.03 -2.85 16.90
C TYR A 45 7.81 -1.35 17.11
N PRO A 46 7.14 -0.96 18.21
CA PRO A 46 7.03 0.45 18.57
C PRO A 46 8.38 1.17 18.55
N GLY A 47 8.45 2.32 17.87
CA GLY A 47 9.67 3.12 17.74
C GLY A 47 10.65 2.67 16.66
N SER A 48 10.35 1.60 15.90
CA SER A 48 11.16 1.22 14.74
C SER A 48 11.03 2.25 13.60
N PRO A 49 12.09 2.49 12.80
CA PRO A 49 11.97 3.35 11.63
C PRO A 49 11.06 2.70 10.58
N HIS A 50 10.14 3.49 10.03
CA HIS A 50 9.23 3.05 8.99
C HIS A 50 9.60 3.67 7.64
N ALA A 51 9.38 2.91 6.57
CA ALA A 51 9.68 3.33 5.21
C ALA A 51 8.64 2.75 4.25
N LEU A 52 8.39 3.47 3.15
CA LEU A 52 7.57 2.97 2.05
C LEU A 52 8.26 1.80 1.32
N PRO A 53 7.50 0.90 0.69
CA PRO A 53 8.06 -0.22 -0.04
C PRO A 53 8.96 0.25 -1.20
N ARG A 54 10.05 -0.49 -1.41
CA ARG A 54 11.00 -0.32 -2.53
C ARG A 54 11.44 -1.69 -3.00
N ALA A 55 11.35 -1.95 -4.30
CA ALA A 55 11.63 -3.27 -4.86
C ALA A 55 13.11 -3.66 -4.73
N SER A 56 14.02 -2.69 -4.69
CA SER A 56 15.47 -2.88 -4.63
C SER A 56 16.03 -3.10 -3.20
N TRP A 57 15.20 -3.05 -2.16
CA TRP A 57 15.65 -3.16 -0.76
C TRP A 57 15.66 -4.58 -0.20
N GLY A 58 15.43 -5.60 -1.03
CA GLY A 58 15.49 -7.01 -0.64
C GLY A 58 14.32 -7.50 0.20
N TYR A 59 13.29 -6.69 0.40
CA TYR A 59 12.04 -7.09 1.05
C TYR A 59 11.02 -7.57 0.00
N PRO A 60 10.25 -8.63 0.27
CA PRO A 60 9.23 -9.09 -0.65
C PRO A 60 8.14 -8.04 -0.79
N VAL A 61 7.98 -7.52 -2.01
CA VAL A 61 6.89 -6.63 -2.41
C VAL A 61 5.98 -7.36 -3.39
N THR A 62 4.69 -7.09 -3.31
CA THR A 62 3.69 -7.66 -4.23
C THR A 62 3.08 -6.57 -5.08
N SER A 63 2.88 -6.83 -6.37
CA SER A 63 2.02 -6.02 -7.24
C SER A 63 0.75 -6.81 -7.54
N VAL A 64 -0.41 -6.25 -7.18
CA VAL A 64 -1.73 -6.87 -7.45
C VAL A 64 -2.60 -6.10 -8.43
N ILE A 65 -2.17 -4.91 -8.81
CA ILE A 65 -2.85 -4.11 -9.84
C ILE A 65 -2.04 -4.24 -11.12
N VAL A 66 -2.67 -4.74 -12.17
CA VAL A 66 -2.04 -4.91 -13.47
C VAL A 66 -1.62 -3.55 -14.02
N GLU A 67 -0.37 -3.41 -14.45
CA GLU A 67 0.11 -2.19 -15.10
C GLU A 67 -0.71 -1.92 -16.38
N GLY A 68 -1.03 -0.65 -16.63
CA GLY A 68 -1.95 -0.23 -17.68
C GLY A 68 -3.43 -0.31 -17.30
N THR A 69 -3.78 -0.76 -16.08
CA THR A 69 -5.18 -0.72 -15.60
C THR A 69 -5.70 0.71 -15.62
N VAL A 70 -6.83 0.94 -16.28
CA VAL A 70 -7.45 2.26 -16.39
C VAL A 70 -8.65 2.36 -15.45
N LEU A 71 -8.62 3.34 -14.55
CA LEU A 71 -9.71 3.67 -13.63
C LEU A 71 -10.40 4.97 -14.07
N ASP A 72 -11.67 4.85 -14.43
CA ASP A 72 -12.53 6.02 -14.67
C ASP A 72 -12.71 6.85 -13.40
N ALA A 73 -13.15 8.10 -13.56
CA ALA A 73 -13.47 8.94 -12.41
C ALA A 73 -14.53 8.24 -11.54
N ARG A 74 -14.33 8.25 -10.22
CA ARG A 74 -15.15 7.58 -9.20
C ARG A 74 -15.16 6.04 -9.28
N ALA A 75 -14.31 5.43 -10.10
CA ALA A 75 -14.20 3.98 -10.14
C ALA A 75 -13.51 3.43 -8.88
N GLU A 76 -13.87 2.20 -8.51
CA GLU A 76 -13.23 1.41 -7.47
C GLU A 76 -12.63 0.13 -8.08
N LEU A 77 -11.47 -0.27 -7.58
CA LEU A 77 -10.80 -1.51 -7.94
C LEU A 77 -10.53 -2.32 -6.68
N TRP A 78 -11.07 -3.53 -6.67
CA TRP A 78 -10.86 -4.52 -5.62
C TRP A 78 -9.66 -5.40 -5.97
N SER A 79 -8.80 -5.66 -5.00
CA SER A 79 -7.64 -6.53 -5.15
C SER A 79 -7.31 -7.23 -3.85
N SER A 80 -6.52 -8.29 -3.93
CA SER A 80 -6.04 -9.00 -2.74
C SER A 80 -4.69 -9.63 -2.95
N PHE A 81 -3.90 -9.73 -1.89
CA PHE A 81 -2.66 -10.52 -1.86
C PHE A 81 -2.53 -11.28 -0.55
N ASP A 82 -1.79 -12.38 -0.60
CA ASP A 82 -1.39 -13.15 0.57
C ASP A 82 -0.07 -12.59 1.13
N GLY A 83 0.11 -12.66 2.44
CA GLY A 83 1.36 -12.32 3.10
C GLY A 83 2.47 -13.26 2.64
N ASP A 84 3.65 -12.70 2.35
CA ASP A 84 4.76 -13.49 1.83
C ASP A 84 5.36 -14.39 2.93
N ILE A 85 5.38 -15.70 2.66
CA ILE A 85 5.85 -16.74 3.58
C ILE A 85 7.35 -16.68 3.87
N HIS A 86 8.12 -16.00 3.03
CA HIS A 86 9.56 -15.77 3.18
C HIS A 86 9.89 -14.58 4.08
N THR A 87 8.87 -13.83 4.52
CA THR A 87 9.05 -12.85 5.61
C THR A 87 9.36 -13.55 6.93
N THR A 88 10.00 -12.83 7.86
CA THR A 88 10.40 -13.32 9.20
C THR A 88 9.26 -13.94 10.04
N PHE A 89 8.00 -13.80 9.61
CA PHE A 89 6.82 -14.27 10.32
C PHE A 89 5.95 -15.23 9.50
N GLY A 90 6.51 -15.82 8.44
CA GLY A 90 5.82 -16.84 7.65
C GLY A 90 4.58 -16.33 6.91
N GLY A 91 4.51 -15.02 6.61
CA GLY A 91 3.35 -14.41 5.95
C GLY A 91 2.09 -14.33 6.81
N GLY A 92 2.19 -14.59 8.11
CA GLY A 92 1.04 -14.67 9.01
C GLY A 92 0.43 -13.33 9.37
N ILE A 93 -0.91 -13.29 9.50
CA ILE A 93 -1.64 -12.19 10.15
C ILE A 93 -2.43 -12.76 11.33
N SER A 94 -2.23 -12.19 12.51
CA SER A 94 -2.97 -12.55 13.73
C SER A 94 -4.36 -11.88 13.76
N ALA A 95 -5.36 -12.60 14.26
CA ALA A 95 -6.66 -12.02 14.62
C ALA A 95 -6.61 -11.26 15.94
N GLU A 96 -5.64 -11.60 16.80
CA GLU A 96 -5.48 -11.04 18.13
C GLU A 96 -4.43 -9.93 18.15
N ALA A 97 -4.73 -8.87 18.90
CA ALA A 97 -3.80 -7.78 19.11
C ALA A 97 -2.54 -8.29 19.83
N PRO A 98 -1.33 -7.90 19.39
CA PRO A 98 -0.11 -8.21 20.12
C PRO A 98 -0.08 -7.42 21.43
N ALA A 99 0.84 -7.79 22.31
CA ALA A 99 1.19 -6.98 23.48
C ALA A 99 1.54 -5.54 23.07
N PRO A 100 1.40 -4.54 23.96
CA PRO A 100 1.65 -3.13 23.65
C PRO A 100 3.04 -2.85 23.06
N ASP A 101 4.05 -3.59 23.49
CA ASP A 101 5.44 -3.56 23.03
C ASP A 101 5.75 -4.56 21.90
N GLY A 102 4.79 -5.41 21.55
CA GLY A 102 4.90 -6.41 20.51
C GLY A 102 4.87 -5.83 19.10
N ALA A 103 5.43 -6.59 18.15
CA ALA A 103 5.45 -6.19 16.74
C ALA A 103 4.03 -6.11 16.16
N GLN A 104 3.65 -4.91 15.73
CA GLN A 104 2.36 -4.58 15.11
C GLN A 104 2.40 -4.86 13.62
N SER A 105 1.25 -5.20 13.03
CA SER A 105 1.12 -5.43 11.59
C SER A 105 0.79 -4.12 10.86
N TYR A 106 1.47 -3.87 9.75
CA TYR A 106 1.28 -2.68 8.92
C TYR A 106 1.12 -3.08 7.46
N LEU A 107 0.27 -2.34 6.77
CA LEU A 107 0.18 -2.36 5.32
C LEU A 107 0.85 -1.10 4.77
N ALA A 108 1.83 -1.29 3.91
CA ALA A 108 2.45 -0.21 3.16
C ALA A 108 2.19 -0.39 1.67
N GLY A 109 2.00 0.71 0.94
CA GLY A 109 1.79 0.64 -0.50
C GLY A 109 2.13 1.94 -1.21
N ARG A 110 2.54 1.79 -2.46
CA ARG A 110 2.78 2.88 -3.41
C ARG A 110 2.04 2.56 -4.71
N VAL A 111 1.29 3.51 -5.22
CA VAL A 111 0.58 3.41 -6.49
C VAL A 111 1.01 4.59 -7.35
N LEU A 112 1.69 4.28 -8.44
CA LEU A 112 2.10 5.22 -9.47
C LEU A 112 1.07 5.21 -10.59
N TYR A 113 0.60 6.39 -10.99
CA TYR A 113 -0.45 6.52 -12.00
C TYR A 113 -0.28 7.79 -12.84
N ARG A 114 -0.92 7.81 -14.00
CA ARG A 114 -0.91 8.94 -14.94
C ARG A 114 -2.31 9.21 -15.49
N ARG A 115 -2.54 10.43 -15.98
CA ARG A 115 -3.86 10.83 -16.50
C ARG A 115 -4.17 10.31 -17.92
N ALA A 116 -3.15 10.26 -18.79
CA ALA A 116 -3.19 9.70 -20.14
C ALA A 116 -1.80 9.78 -20.81
N ARG A 117 -1.13 10.94 -20.74
CA ARG A 117 0.29 11.20 -21.10
C ARG A 117 0.79 12.44 -20.34
N GLY A 118 2.06 12.44 -19.90
CA GLY A 118 2.74 13.63 -19.38
C GLY A 118 3.15 13.54 -17.91
N GLU A 119 2.18 13.60 -16.99
CA GLU A 119 2.46 13.71 -15.55
C GLU A 119 2.28 12.39 -14.82
N LEU A 120 3.24 12.06 -13.96
CA LEU A 120 3.20 10.93 -13.05
C LEU A 120 2.82 11.41 -11.66
N PHE A 121 1.92 10.65 -11.04
CA PHE A 121 1.42 10.90 -9.70
C PHE A 121 1.64 9.67 -8.85
N GLU A 122 2.01 9.88 -7.60
CA GLU A 122 2.13 8.82 -6.62
C GLU A 122 1.16 9.03 -5.46
N THR A 123 0.49 7.95 -5.11
CA THR A 123 -0.19 7.80 -3.83
C THR A 123 0.55 6.77 -3.01
N ALA A 124 0.83 7.12 -1.76
CA ALA A 124 1.47 6.21 -0.82
C ALA A 124 0.68 6.14 0.49
N PHE A 125 0.75 5.00 1.15
CA PHE A 125 0.16 4.78 2.45
C PHE A 125 1.02 3.85 3.29
N TYR A 126 0.98 4.07 4.60
CA TYR A 126 1.60 3.23 5.61
C TYR A 126 0.66 3.21 6.81
N ARG A 127 -0.08 2.12 6.98
CA ARG A 127 -1.19 2.04 7.93
C ARG A 127 -1.09 0.81 8.81
N ARG A 128 -1.20 1.00 10.12
CA ARG A 128 -1.27 -0.08 11.09
C ARG A 128 -2.64 -0.75 11.09
N LEU A 129 -2.63 -2.04 11.36
CA LEU A 129 -3.82 -2.85 11.56
C LEU A 129 -4.58 -2.40 12.81
N SER A 130 -5.88 -2.16 12.65
CA SER A 130 -6.84 -1.96 13.73
C SER A 130 -7.46 -3.32 14.05
N TYR A 131 -7.09 -3.91 15.18
CA TYR A 131 -7.62 -5.23 15.58
C TYR A 131 -9.14 -5.30 15.82
N PRO A 132 -9.85 -4.23 16.24
CA PRO A 132 -11.31 -4.29 16.41
C PRO A 132 -12.10 -4.69 15.16
N ASP A 133 -11.61 -4.36 13.97
CA ASP A 133 -12.29 -4.66 12.69
C ASP A 133 -11.33 -5.16 11.60
N LEU A 134 -10.10 -5.48 11.99
CA LEU A 134 -9.02 -5.95 11.13
C LEU A 134 -8.76 -5.03 9.93
N SER A 135 -9.02 -3.72 10.06
CA SER A 135 -8.77 -2.75 8.98
C SER A 135 -7.39 -2.08 9.11
N PHE A 136 -6.66 -1.96 8.00
CA PHE A 136 -5.45 -1.15 7.95
C PHE A 136 -5.80 0.33 7.77
N ARG A 137 -6.16 0.97 8.89
CA ARG A 137 -6.64 2.36 8.92
C ARG A 137 -5.86 3.28 9.86
N VAL A 138 -5.14 2.72 10.82
CA VAL A 138 -4.49 3.53 11.85
C VAL A 138 -3.22 4.14 11.28
N ILE A 139 -3.07 5.46 11.39
CA ILE A 139 -1.84 6.16 11.01
C ILE A 139 -1.19 6.62 12.31
N ASP A 140 -0.04 6.02 12.63
CA ASP A 140 0.73 6.43 13.80
C ASP A 140 1.38 7.80 13.54
N ALA A 141 1.62 8.57 14.60
CA ALA A 141 2.04 9.97 14.48
C ALA A 141 3.33 10.15 13.65
N HIS A 142 4.27 9.22 13.75
CA HIS A 142 5.52 9.25 12.96
C HIS A 142 5.32 8.87 11.48
N ASP A 143 4.17 8.28 11.11
CA ASP A 143 3.89 7.78 9.76
C ASP A 143 3.05 8.74 8.92
N HIS A 144 2.64 9.89 9.45
CA HIS A 144 1.84 10.86 8.71
C HIS A 144 2.49 11.27 7.39
N ALA A 145 3.81 11.46 7.36
CA ALA A 145 4.54 11.81 6.15
C ALA A 145 4.57 10.69 5.08
N LEU A 146 4.31 9.44 5.48
CA LEU A 146 4.27 8.28 4.58
C LEU A 146 2.87 8.05 3.98
N ASN A 147 1.91 8.91 4.30
CA ASN A 147 0.53 8.82 3.83
C ASN A 147 0.17 10.07 3.03
N TYR A 148 0.20 9.97 1.70
CA TYR A 148 -0.12 11.08 0.80
C TYR A 148 -0.80 10.59 -0.47
N CYS A 149 -1.50 11.50 -1.13
CA CYS A 149 -2.23 11.24 -2.37
C CYS A 149 -1.82 12.23 -3.45
N GLY A 150 -1.57 11.73 -4.66
CA GLY A 150 -1.36 12.57 -5.84
C GLY A 150 -0.13 13.45 -5.79
N ARG A 151 0.95 13.00 -5.14
CA ARG A 151 2.24 13.68 -5.20
C ARG A 151 2.77 13.59 -6.62
N ILE A 152 3.11 14.71 -7.24
CA ILE A 152 3.76 14.73 -8.55
C ILE A 152 5.17 14.15 -8.39
N VAL A 153 5.54 13.21 -9.26
CA VAL A 153 6.87 12.59 -9.27
C VAL A 153 7.53 12.79 -10.63
N VAL A 154 8.84 13.01 -10.62
CA VAL A 154 9.64 13.09 -11.85
C VAL A 154 10.14 11.69 -12.18
N ALA A 155 10.09 11.28 -13.45
CA ALA A 155 10.39 9.90 -13.86
C ALA A 155 11.75 9.37 -13.34
N SER A 156 12.76 10.23 -13.16
CA SER A 156 14.06 9.87 -12.62
C SER A 156 14.05 9.43 -11.14
N GLU A 157 13.04 9.79 -10.35
CA GLU A 157 12.93 9.40 -8.93
C GLU A 157 12.39 7.97 -8.76
N PHE A 158 11.96 7.32 -9.84
CA PHE A 158 11.35 5.99 -9.85
C PHE A 158 12.23 4.92 -10.53
N ASP A 159 13.25 5.32 -11.30
CA ASP A 159 14.18 4.39 -11.96
C ASP A 159 15.18 3.74 -10.98
N ASP A 160 15.37 4.28 -9.78
CA ASP A 160 16.12 3.64 -8.68
C ASP A 160 15.44 2.36 -8.13
N ASP A 161 14.23 2.05 -8.62
CA ASP A 161 13.43 0.85 -8.30
C ASP A 161 13.38 -0.16 -9.48
N ALA A 162 14.24 -0.04 -10.50
CA ALA A 162 14.43 -1.06 -11.55
C ALA A 162 15.43 -2.14 -11.09
N PRO A 163 15.18 -3.44 -11.37
CA PRO A 163 16.10 -4.52 -11.02
C PRO A 163 17.44 -4.44 -11.76
#